data_AF-A0A327K037-F1
#
_entry.id   AF-A0A327K037-F1
#
_cell.length_a   1.000
_cell.length_b   1.000
_cell.length_c   1.000
_cell.angle_alpha   90.00
_cell.angle_beta   90.00
_cell.angle_gamma   90.00
#
_symmetry.space_group_name_H-M   'P 1'
#
loop_
_entity.id
_entity.type
_entity.pdbx_description
1 polymer ?
#
loop_
_entity_poly.entity_id
_entity_poly.type
_entity_poly.pdbx_seq_one_letter_code
_entity_poly.pdbx_strand_id
1 'polypeptide(L)' 'MPYDSNAELPVGVRMHLPPHAQDIFRSAFNHAFAAHAGEPDREEAAFRIAWAAVKRGYVKIGDTWTERGDLG' A
#
# COMPACT_ATOMS: atom_id res chain seq x y z
N MET A 1 3.98 8.15 10.60
CA MET A 1 3.39 7.26 11.62
C MET A 1 2.76 6.07 10.91
N PRO A 2 2.61 4.90 11.55
CA PRO A 2 1.78 3.82 11.00
C PRO A 2 0.32 4.28 10.89
N TYR A 3 -0.45 3.63 10.03
CA TYR A 3 -1.87 3.90 9.80
C TYR A 3 -2.73 2.90 10.59
N ASP A 4 -3.65 3.37 11.41
CA ASP A 4 -4.53 2.49 12.19
C ASP A 4 -5.67 1.94 11.33
N SER A 5 -6.12 2.71 10.35
CA SER A 5 -7.19 2.30 9.43
C SER A 5 -6.93 2.70 7.99
N ASN A 6 -7.64 2.04 7.06
CA ASN A 6 -7.57 2.42 5.64
C ASN A 6 -8.05 3.84 5.38
N ALA A 7 -8.85 4.44 6.28
CA ALA A 7 -9.33 5.81 6.17
C ALA A 7 -8.22 6.86 6.34
N GLU A 8 -7.12 6.49 7.01
CA GLU A 8 -5.97 7.37 7.26
C GLU A 8 -4.92 7.30 6.16
N LEU A 9 -5.06 6.34 5.22
CA LEU A 9 -4.19 6.24 4.08
C LEU A 9 -4.24 7.53 3.23
N PRO A 10 -3.16 7.85 2.48
CA PRO A 10 -3.15 9.00 1.59
C PRO A 10 -4.33 8.98 0.62
N VAL A 11 -4.91 10.14 0.32
CA VAL A 11 -6.09 10.25 -0.56
C VAL A 11 -5.89 9.53 -1.89
N GLY A 12 -4.70 9.67 -2.51
CA GLY A 12 -4.39 8.97 -3.75
C GLY A 12 -4.38 7.44 -3.61
N VAL A 13 -3.98 6.91 -2.45
CA VAL A 13 -4.06 5.46 -2.17
C VAL A 13 -5.53 5.07 -2.06
N ARG A 14 -6.32 5.78 -1.24
CA ARG A 14 -7.74 5.47 -1.01
C ARG A 14 -8.61 5.58 -2.25
N MET A 15 -8.33 6.54 -3.13
CA MET A 15 -9.13 6.78 -4.34
C MET A 15 -8.83 5.80 -5.46
N HIS A 16 -7.59 5.32 -5.58
CA HIS A 16 -7.17 4.49 -6.71
C HIS A 16 -7.13 2.99 -6.39
N LEU A 17 -7.09 2.60 -5.11
CA LEU A 17 -7.01 1.20 -4.69
C LEU A 17 -8.36 0.69 -4.20
N PRO A 18 -8.77 -0.52 -4.59
CA PRO A 18 -9.91 -1.19 -3.98
C PRO A 18 -9.62 -1.51 -2.50
N PRO A 19 -10.65 -1.71 -1.65
CA PRO A 19 -10.50 -1.88 -0.20
C PRO A 19 -9.47 -2.95 0.20
N HIS A 20 -9.46 -4.10 -0.47
CA HIS A 20 -8.50 -5.17 -0.16
C HIS A 20 -7.05 -4.77 -0.47
N ALA A 21 -6.82 -4.03 -1.56
CA ALA A 21 -5.49 -3.50 -1.87
C ALA A 21 -5.05 -2.41 -0.86
N GLN A 22 -6.00 -1.64 -0.31
CA GLN A 22 -5.72 -0.70 0.78
C GLN A 22 -5.27 -1.43 2.06
N ASP A 23 -5.90 -2.56 2.40
CA ASP A 23 -5.48 -3.39 3.55
C ASP A 23 -4.06 -3.91 3.38
N ILE A 24 -3.71 -4.41 2.18
CA ILE A 24 -2.36 -4.87 1.86
C ILE A 24 -1.37 -3.73 1.99
N PHE A 25 -1.70 -2.56 1.43
CA PHE A 25 -0.86 -1.38 1.50
C PHE A 25 -0.60 -0.96 2.96
N ARG A 26 -1.66 -0.82 3.77
CA ARG A 26 -1.57 -0.44 5.19
C ARG A 26 -0.70 -1.43 5.97
N SER A 27 -0.98 -2.72 5.85
CA SER A 27 -0.27 -3.76 6.60
C SER A 27 1.22 -3.79 6.22
N ALA A 28 1.53 -3.72 4.93
CA ALA A 28 2.91 -3.71 4.44
C ALA A 28 3.65 -2.43 4.86
N PHE A 29 2.98 -1.27 4.79
CA PHE A 29 3.54 0.00 5.23
C PHE A 29 3.86 -0.03 6.73
N ASN A 30 2.90 -0.41 7.57
CA ASN A 30 3.08 -0.43 9.02
C ASN A 30 4.21 -1.37 9.44
N HIS A 31 4.26 -2.56 8.82
CA HIS A 31 5.33 -3.52 9.06
C HIS A 31 6.69 -2.95 8.66
N ALA A 32 6.80 -2.37 7.47
CA ALA A 32 8.05 -1.77 7.00
C ALA A 32 8.48 -0.56 7.84
N PHE A 33 7.54 0.31 8.22
CA PHE A 33 7.80 1.47 9.06
C PHE A 33 8.33 1.08 10.45
N ALA A 34 7.82 -0.03 11.01
CA ALA A 34 8.33 -0.59 12.26
C ALA A 34 9.71 -1.24 12.08
N ALA A 35 9.93 -1.94 10.96
CA ALA A 35 11.21 -2.59 10.66
C ALA A 35 12.35 -1.58 10.44
N HIS A 36 12.06 -0.43 9.83
CA HIS A 36 13.02 0.65 9.58
C HIS A 36 13.03 1.71 10.70
N ALA A 37 12.72 1.31 11.95
CA ALA A 37 12.70 2.24 13.07
C ALA A 37 14.11 2.81 13.34
N GLY A 38 14.23 4.15 13.29
CA GLY A 38 15.49 4.86 13.51
C GLY A 38 16.20 5.32 12.23
N GLU A 39 15.72 4.88 11.06
CA GLU A 39 16.26 5.34 9.77
C GLU A 39 15.60 6.66 9.33
N PRO A 40 16.36 7.62 8.78
CA PRO A 40 15.83 8.92 8.34
C PRO A 40 14.90 8.79 7.13
N ASP A 41 15.07 7.76 6.30
CA ASP A 41 14.31 7.47 5.09
C ASP A 41 13.25 6.36 5.27
N ARG A 42 12.97 5.98 6.52
CA ARG A 42 12.03 4.88 6.86
C ARG A 42 10.66 5.01 6.23
N GLU A 43 10.15 6.22 6.09
CA GLU A 43 8.83 6.48 5.51
C GLU A 43 8.83 6.20 4.01
N GLU A 44 9.84 6.70 3.29
CA GLU A 44 10.01 6.45 1.86
C GLU A 44 10.25 4.94 1.59
N ALA A 45 11.07 4.29 2.42
CA ALA A 45 11.27 2.84 2.36
C ALA A 45 9.94 2.08 2.57
N ALA A 46 9.16 2.44 3.59
CA ALA A 46 7.87 1.82 3.87
C ALA A 46 6.86 2.01 2.73
N PHE A 47 6.82 3.21 2.12
CA PHE A 47 5.99 3.47 0.93
C PHE A 47 6.38 2.59 -0.25
N ARG A 48 7.67 2.46 -0.54
CA ARG A 48 8.17 1.60 -1.63
C ARG A 48 7.78 0.14 -1.40
N ILE A 49 7.95 -0.36 -0.18
CA ILE A 49 7.60 -1.73 0.20
C ILE A 49 6.09 -1.97 0.10
N ALA A 50 5.27 -1.04 0.58
CA ALA A 50 3.82 -1.14 0.51
C ALA A 50 3.31 -1.19 -0.94
N TRP A 51 3.83 -0.33 -1.81
CA TRP A 51 3.49 -0.36 -3.23
C TRP A 51 3.97 -1.64 -3.92
N ALA A 52 5.13 -2.18 -3.55
CA ALA A 52 5.59 -3.46 -4.07
C ALA A 52 4.65 -4.61 -3.65
N ALA A 53 4.13 -4.60 -2.43
CA ALA A 53 3.16 -5.59 -1.95
C ALA A 53 1.84 -5.53 -2.76
N VAL A 54 1.29 -4.33 -2.95
CA VAL A 54 0.09 -4.13 -3.78
C VAL A 54 0.31 -4.63 -5.21
N LYS A 55 1.44 -4.28 -5.83
CA LYS A 55 1.79 -4.69 -7.20
C LYS A 55 1.90 -6.20 -7.38
N ARG A 56 2.08 -6.99 -6.32
CA ARG A 56 2.10 -8.46 -6.42
C ARG A 56 0.71 -9.02 -6.73
N GLY A 57 -0.32 -8.49 -6.07
CA GLY A 57 -1.72 -8.94 -6.24
C GLY A 57 -2.52 -8.12 -7.24
N TYR A 58 -2.10 -6.89 -7.53
CA TYR A 58 -2.86 -5.95 -8.35
C TYR A 58 -2.06 -5.46 -9.54
N VAL A 59 -2.76 -5.09 -10.61
CA VAL A 59 -2.22 -4.40 -11.77
C VAL A 59 -3.00 -3.11 -12.01
N LYS A 60 -2.28 -2.05 -12.40
CA LYS A 60 -2.89 -0.78 -12.76
C LYS A 60 -3.43 -0.86 -14.20
N ILE A 61 -4.74 -0.66 -14.37
CA ILE A 61 -5.42 -0.57 -15.66
C ILE A 61 -6.06 0.82 -15.74
N GLY A 62 -5.53 1.67 -16.63
CA GLY A 62 -5.89 3.09 -16.66
C GLY A 62 -5.55 3.76 -15.33
N ASP A 63 -6.54 4.34 -14.66
CA ASP A 63 -6.40 5.01 -13.36
C ASP A 63 -6.77 4.15 -12.15
N THR A 64 -7.12 2.88 -12.37
CA THR A 64 -7.62 1.97 -11.33
C THR A 64 -6.70 0.78 -11.14
N TRP A 65 -6.64 0.23 -9.92
CA TRP A 65 -5.96 -1.03 -9.63
C TRP A 65 -6.96 -2.19 -9.61
N THR A 66 -6.71 -3.20 -10.43
CA THR A 66 -7.52 -4.42 -10.55
C THR A 66 -6.74 -5.61 -10.02
N GLU A 67 -7.41 -6.51 -9.30
CA GLU A 67 -6.79 -7.74 -8.80
C GLU A 67 -6.38 -8.64 -9.97
N ARG A 68 -5.18 -9.21 -9.92
CA ARG A 68 -4.68 -10.10 -10.98
C ARG A 68 -5.53 -11.36 -11.13
N GLY A 69 -6.15 -11.83 -10.04
CA GLY A 69 -7.07 -12.97 -10.05
C GLY A 69 -8.35 -12.72 -10.84
N ASP A 70 -8.80 -11.46 -10.93
CA ASP A 70 -10.03 -11.07 -11.62
C ASP A 70 -9.85 -10.84 -13.13
N LEU A 71 -8.63 -11.02 -13.66
CA LEU A 71 -8.32 -10.89 -15.08
C LEU A 71 -8.48 -12.19 -15.88
N GLY A 72 -9.16 -13.20 -15.31
CA GLY A 72 -9.39 -14.52 -15.88
C GLY A 72 -10.80 -14.73 -16.38
#